data_AF-A0A4P2PVW0-F1
#
_entry.id   AF-A0A4P2PVW0-F1
#
_cell.length_a   1.000
_cell.length_b   1.000
_cell.length_c   1.000
_cell.angle_alpha   90.00
_cell.angle_beta   90.00
_cell.angle_gamma   90.00
#
_symmetry.space_group_name_H-M   'P 1'
#
loop_
_entity.id
_entity.type
_entity.pdbx_description
1 polymer ?
#
loop_
_entity_poly.entity_id
_entity_poly.type
_entity_poly.pdbx_seq_one_letter_code
_entity_poly.pdbx_strand_id
1 'polypeptide(L)'
;MLRRLRAWLDRALSPRAPAPPDVADVERPEDEPPGAPASPGDDGIVVLPIEDAIDLHTFAPRDVASVVEEYLHEAQRRGFREVRVIHGRGKGVQRRVVRGVLSRHPAVDGFRDAPASRGGWGATVVWLKPADGGDASA
;
A
#
# COMPACT_ATOMS: atom_id res chain seq x y z
N MET A 1 14.57 -41.37 -1.63
CA MET A 1 13.80 -40.83 -0.50
C MET A 1 14.57 -40.96 0.84
N LEU A 2 15.87 -40.63 0.88
CA LEU A 2 16.74 -40.83 2.06
C LEU A 2 17.79 -39.70 2.26
N ARG A 3 17.46 -38.45 1.92
CA ARG A 3 18.38 -37.30 2.09
C ARG A 3 18.04 -36.39 3.28
N ARG A 4 17.10 -36.78 4.14
CA ARG A 4 16.63 -35.95 5.28
C ARG A 4 17.04 -36.44 6.68
N LEU A 5 17.59 -37.66 6.80
CA LEU A 5 17.95 -38.22 8.11
C LEU A 5 19.38 -37.87 8.57
N ARG A 6 20.32 -37.61 7.65
CA ARG A 6 21.71 -37.27 7.99
C ARG A 6 21.87 -35.84 8.56
N ALA A 7 21.13 -34.86 8.05
CA ALA A 7 21.25 -33.47 8.49
C ALA A 7 20.71 -33.19 9.90
N TRP A 8 19.83 -34.05 10.43
CA TRP A 8 19.31 -33.92 11.80
C TRP A 8 20.29 -34.48 12.84
N LEU A 9 21.00 -35.55 12.52
CA LEU A 9 21.99 -36.18 13.41
C LEU A 9 23.26 -35.32 13.61
N ASP A 10 23.69 -34.57 12.60
CA ASP A 10 24.87 -33.69 12.70
C ASP A 10 24.67 -32.49 13.66
N ARG A 11 23.41 -32.11 13.94
CA ARG A 11 23.08 -30.96 14.79
C ARG A 11 22.80 -31.32 16.25
N ALA A 12 22.57 -32.60 16.55
CA ALA A 12 22.28 -33.09 17.90
C ALA A 12 23.55 -33.39 18.73
N LEU A 13 24.73 -33.45 18.08
CA LEU A 13 25.99 -33.88 18.70
C LEU A 13 27.11 -32.83 18.66
N SER A 14 26.80 -31.56 18.37
CA SER A 14 27.80 -30.48 18.46
C SER A 14 28.03 -30.02 19.90
N PRO A 15 29.30 -29.89 20.35
CA PRO A 15 29.62 -29.53 21.72
C PRO A 15 29.25 -28.08 22.04
N ARG A 16 28.67 -27.90 23.23
CA ARG A 16 28.20 -26.64 23.81
C ARG A 16 29.37 -25.69 24.07
N ALA A 17 29.25 -24.44 23.62
CA ALA A 17 30.20 -23.37 23.93
C ALA A 17 30.26 -23.09 25.45
N PRO A 18 31.42 -22.70 26.01
CA PRO A 18 31.56 -22.41 27.42
C PRO A 18 30.79 -21.16 27.85
N ALA A 19 30.39 -21.12 29.12
CA ALA A 19 29.72 -19.97 29.73
C ALA A 19 30.67 -18.76 29.83
N PRO A 20 30.17 -17.52 29.69
CA PRO A 20 30.99 -16.33 29.87
C PRO A 20 31.38 -16.15 31.34
N PRO A 21 32.52 -15.46 31.63
CA PRO A 21 32.88 -15.10 33.00
C PRO A 21 32.00 -13.96 33.54
N ASP A 22 31.90 -13.92 34.86
CA ASP A 22 31.18 -12.92 35.65
C ASP A 22 31.84 -11.53 35.54
N VAL A 23 31.01 -10.50 35.65
CA VAL A 23 31.27 -9.11 35.23
C VAL A 23 32.00 -8.25 36.27
N ALA A 24 32.58 -7.15 35.78
CA ALA A 24 32.91 -5.89 36.48
C ALA A 24 34.30 -5.79 37.14
N ASP A 25 35.23 -5.17 36.42
CA ASP A 25 35.82 -3.89 36.86
C ASP A 25 36.49 -3.16 35.67
N VAL A 26 36.29 -1.84 35.63
CA VAL A 26 37.04 -0.81 34.87
C VAL A 26 36.64 -0.48 33.41
N GLU A 27 35.90 0.63 33.34
CA GLU A 27 36.00 1.82 32.47
C GLU A 27 35.89 1.74 30.92
N ARG A 28 34.95 2.55 30.41
CA ARG A 28 34.75 2.95 29.00
C ARG A 28 35.96 3.74 28.51
N PRO A 29 36.49 3.51 27.30
CA PRO A 29 35.91 4.16 26.11
C PRO A 29 35.96 3.21 24.88
N GLU A 30 35.12 3.32 23.85
CA GLU A 30 35.36 4.05 22.59
C GLU A 30 34.39 3.48 21.54
N ASP A 31 34.04 4.31 20.56
CA ASP A 31 33.45 4.03 19.24
C ASP A 31 32.16 3.20 19.13
N GLU A 32 31.11 3.91 18.70
CA GLU A 32 29.83 3.40 18.23
C GLU A 32 30.01 2.43 17.04
N PRO A 33 29.69 1.12 17.17
CA PRO A 33 29.66 0.20 16.05
C PRO A 33 28.30 0.25 15.32
N PRO A 34 28.27 -0.05 14.02
CA PRO A 34 27.23 0.38 13.11
C PRO A 34 25.90 -0.35 13.31
N GLY A 35 24.84 0.45 13.36
CA GLY A 35 23.50 0.12 12.86
C GLY A 35 22.88 -1.11 13.49
N ALA A 36 22.28 -0.94 14.68
CA ALA A 36 21.18 -1.79 15.09
C ALA A 36 20.21 -1.97 13.91
N PRO A 37 19.70 -3.19 13.63
CA PRO A 37 18.65 -3.33 12.63
C PRO A 37 17.52 -2.40 13.04
N ALA A 38 17.16 -1.47 12.13
CA ALA A 38 16.04 -0.56 12.32
C ALA A 38 14.85 -1.37 12.84
N SER A 39 14.31 -0.96 14.00
CA SER A 39 13.16 -1.60 14.62
C SER A 39 12.05 -1.81 13.59
N PRO A 40 11.41 -3.00 13.51
CA PRO A 40 10.22 -3.17 12.70
C PRO A 40 9.08 -2.44 13.41
N GLY A 41 8.74 -1.24 12.92
CA GLY A 41 7.71 -0.43 13.56
C GLY A 41 7.75 1.03 13.11
N ASP A 42 7.41 1.24 11.85
CA ASP A 42 6.67 2.45 11.51
C ASP A 42 5.56 2.05 10.54
N ASP A 43 4.50 1.48 11.10
CA ASP A 43 3.22 1.27 10.42
C ASP A 43 2.49 2.63 10.29
N GLY A 44 3.25 3.69 10.02
CA GLY A 44 2.81 5.07 10.05
C GLY A 44 1.59 5.25 9.16
N ILE A 45 0.53 5.83 9.72
CA ILE A 45 -0.66 6.18 8.95
C ILE A 45 -0.24 7.19 7.88
N VAL A 46 -0.13 6.74 6.63
CA VAL A 46 0.14 7.61 5.50
C VAL A 46 -1.17 8.30 5.09
N VAL A 47 -1.29 9.59 5.39
CA VAL A 47 -2.39 10.43 4.91
C VAL A 47 -2.10 10.81 3.47
N LEU A 48 -2.90 10.28 2.53
CA LEU A 48 -2.79 10.64 1.12
C LEU A 48 -3.62 11.90 0.83
N PRO A 49 -3.05 12.94 0.20
CA PRO A 49 -3.84 14.06 -0.26
C PRO A 49 -4.84 13.59 -1.31
N ILE A 50 -6.07 14.07 -1.22
CA ILE A 50 -7.10 13.82 -2.24
C ILE A 50 -6.96 14.91 -3.30
N GLU A 51 -6.43 14.52 -4.46
CA GLU A 51 -6.27 15.34 -5.66
C GLU A 51 -7.28 14.94 -6.74
N ASP A 52 -7.13 15.46 -7.96
CA ASP A 52 -7.94 15.08 -9.12
C ASP A 52 -7.53 13.71 -9.71
N ALA A 53 -6.50 13.06 -9.16
CA ALA A 53 -6.06 11.75 -9.58
C ALA A 53 -5.55 10.88 -8.43
N ILE A 54 -5.68 9.56 -8.59
CA ILE A 54 -5.06 8.56 -7.71
C ILE A 54 -4.29 7.53 -8.54
N ASP A 55 -3.06 7.23 -8.12
CA ASP A 55 -2.23 6.17 -8.69
C ASP A 55 -2.31 4.90 -7.85
N LEU A 56 -2.80 3.82 -8.47
CA LEU A 56 -3.02 2.54 -7.81
C LEU A 56 -1.78 1.61 -7.84
N HIS A 57 -0.68 1.99 -8.49
CA HIS A 57 0.53 1.15 -8.55
C HIS A 57 1.20 0.98 -7.18
N THR A 58 0.94 1.88 -6.23
CA THR A 58 1.50 1.84 -4.86
C THR A 58 0.69 0.97 -3.91
N PHE A 59 -0.50 0.49 -4.32
CA PHE A 59 -1.41 -0.26 -3.46
C PHE A 59 -1.34 -1.75 -3.75
N ALA A 60 -1.53 -2.58 -2.71
CA ALA A 60 -1.65 -4.01 -2.91
C ALA A 60 -2.94 -4.33 -3.68
N PRO A 61 -2.95 -5.30 -4.61
CA PRO A 61 -4.11 -5.58 -5.45
C PRO A 61 -5.42 -5.89 -4.69
N ARG A 62 -5.32 -6.45 -3.48
CA ARG A 62 -6.48 -6.75 -2.61
C ARG A 62 -7.15 -5.49 -2.04
N ASP A 63 -6.41 -4.38 -1.94
CA ASP A 63 -6.87 -3.14 -1.31
C ASP A 63 -7.42 -2.15 -2.36
N VAL A 64 -7.18 -2.40 -3.65
CA VAL A 64 -7.59 -1.50 -4.75
C VAL A 64 -9.08 -1.17 -4.72
N ALA A 65 -9.95 -2.15 -4.41
CA ALA A 65 -11.39 -1.90 -4.41
C ALA A 65 -11.79 -0.89 -3.33
N SER A 66 -11.39 -1.11 -2.09
CA SER A 66 -11.70 -0.23 -0.97
C SER A 66 -11.04 1.14 -1.10
N VAL A 67 -9.80 1.21 -1.58
CA VAL A 67 -9.10 2.48 -1.85
C VAL A 67 -9.86 3.31 -2.88
N VAL A 68 -10.36 2.70 -3.95
CA VAL A 68 -11.12 3.41 -4.98
C VAL A 68 -12.47 3.88 -4.44
N GLU A 69 -13.16 3.07 -3.64
CA GLU A 69 -14.42 3.47 -3.00
C GLU A 69 -14.23 4.72 -2.12
N GLU A 70 -13.26 4.67 -1.20
CA GLU A 70 -13.00 5.78 -0.28
C GLU A 70 -12.53 7.04 -1.02
N TYR A 71 -11.64 6.88 -2.01
CA TYR A 71 -11.17 7.99 -2.83
C TYR A 71 -12.33 8.69 -3.56
N LEU A 72 -13.29 7.96 -4.13
CA LEU A 72 -14.41 8.55 -4.86
C LEU A 72 -15.34 9.32 -3.93
N HIS A 73 -15.58 8.81 -2.72
CA HIS A 73 -16.36 9.48 -1.70
C HIS A 73 -15.70 10.80 -1.27
N GLU A 74 -14.41 10.74 -0.92
CA GLU A 74 -13.67 11.93 -0.50
C GLU A 74 -13.49 12.95 -1.62
N ALA A 75 -13.26 12.49 -2.86
CA ALA A 75 -13.18 13.37 -4.01
C ALA A 75 -14.52 14.09 -4.26
N GLN A 76 -15.65 13.38 -4.15
CA GLN A 76 -16.97 14.00 -4.26
C GLN A 76 -17.19 15.05 -3.17
N ARG A 77 -16.88 14.71 -1.91
CA ARG A 77 -17.01 15.62 -0.76
C ARG A 77 -16.18 16.89 -0.91
N ARG A 78 -15.01 16.80 -1.55
CA ARG A 78 -14.15 17.95 -1.87
C ARG A 78 -14.59 18.74 -3.10
N GLY A 79 -15.69 18.34 -3.75
CA GLY A 79 -16.28 19.04 -4.88
C GLY A 79 -15.65 18.72 -6.22
N PHE A 80 -14.80 17.69 -6.33
CA PHE A 80 -14.29 17.26 -7.62
C PHE A 80 -15.46 16.78 -8.50
N ARG A 81 -15.49 17.25 -9.76
CA ARG A 81 -16.50 16.85 -10.76
C ARG A 81 -15.95 15.81 -11.73
N GLU A 82 -14.64 15.79 -11.90
CA GLU A 82 -13.89 14.82 -12.71
C GLU A 82 -12.65 14.39 -11.93
N VAL A 83 -12.38 13.09 -11.90
CA VAL A 83 -11.14 12.53 -11.37
C VAL A 83 -10.57 11.46 -12.28
N ARG A 84 -9.31 11.10 -12.09
CA ARG A 84 -8.63 10.05 -12.84
C ARG A 84 -8.09 8.95 -11.93
N VAL A 85 -8.47 7.71 -12.21
CA VAL A 85 -7.98 6.52 -11.51
C VAL A 85 -6.96 5.81 -12.40
N ILE A 86 -5.69 5.85 -12.00
CA ILE A 86 -4.56 5.30 -12.75
C ILE A 86 -4.28 3.88 -12.23
N HIS A 87 -4.60 2.86 -13.03
CA HIS A 87 -4.48 1.45 -12.63
C HIS A 87 -3.45 0.66 -13.47
N GLY A 88 -2.73 1.37 -14.33
CA GLY A 88 -1.76 0.79 -15.24
C GLY A 88 -2.39 -0.01 -16.37
N ARG A 89 -1.53 -0.40 -17.32
CA ARG A 89 -1.91 -1.19 -18.49
C ARG A 89 -1.97 -2.68 -18.15
N GLY A 90 -0.85 -3.29 -17.79
CA GLY A 90 -0.80 -4.68 -17.30
C GLY A 90 -1.65 -5.68 -18.10
N LYS A 91 -2.21 -6.69 -17.41
CA LYS A 91 -3.17 -7.66 -17.98
C LYS A 91 -4.64 -7.23 -17.83
N GLY A 92 -4.90 -5.99 -17.38
CA GLY A 92 -6.24 -5.46 -17.16
C GLY A 92 -6.97 -5.93 -15.89
N VAL A 93 -6.27 -6.59 -14.94
CA VAL A 93 -6.88 -7.04 -13.67
C VAL A 93 -7.38 -5.85 -12.84
N GLN A 94 -6.50 -4.90 -12.52
CA GLN A 94 -6.91 -3.71 -11.76
C GLN A 94 -7.96 -2.88 -12.50
N ARG A 95 -7.84 -2.72 -13.82
CA ARG A 95 -8.88 -2.07 -14.65
C ARG A 95 -10.25 -2.70 -14.45
N ARG A 96 -10.33 -4.04 -14.39
CA ARG A 96 -11.61 -4.74 -14.17
C ARG A 96 -12.17 -4.47 -12.78
N VAL A 97 -11.32 -4.49 -11.75
CA VAL A 97 -11.70 -4.17 -10.36
C VAL A 97 -12.22 -2.73 -10.28
N VAL A 98 -11.46 -1.76 -10.77
CA VAL A 98 -11.83 -0.34 -10.80
C VAL A 98 -13.18 -0.14 -11.48
N ARG A 99 -13.36 -0.67 -12.69
CA ARG A 99 -14.63 -0.53 -13.43
C ARG A 99 -15.80 -1.21 -12.70
N GLY A 100 -15.55 -2.31 -11.99
CA GLY A 100 -16.52 -2.98 -11.14
C GLY A 100 -17.04 -2.06 -10.03
N VAL A 101 -16.13 -1.44 -9.28
CA VAL A 101 -16.46 -0.44 -8.25
C VAL A 101 -17.23 0.73 -8.86
N LEU A 102 -16.69 1.34 -9.92
CA LEU A 102 -17.28 2.51 -10.57
C LEU A 102 -18.72 2.28 -11.05
N SER A 103 -19.04 1.09 -11.56
CA SER A 103 -20.39 0.76 -12.04
C SER A 103 -21.46 0.71 -10.95
N ARG A 104 -21.07 0.66 -9.67
CA ARG A 104 -21.98 0.50 -8.53
C ARG A 104 -21.91 1.66 -7.54
N HIS A 105 -20.88 2.50 -7.64
CA HIS A 105 -20.62 3.55 -6.68
C HIS A 105 -21.63 4.72 -6.84
N PRO A 106 -22.36 5.11 -5.78
CA PRO A 106 -23.45 6.09 -5.87
C PRO A 106 -22.99 7.49 -6.32
N ALA A 107 -21.76 7.87 -5.96
CA ALA A 107 -21.14 9.16 -6.34
C ALA A 107 -20.80 9.27 -7.84
N VAL A 108 -20.76 8.16 -8.57
CA VAL A 108 -20.33 8.16 -9.98
C VAL A 108 -21.51 8.50 -10.88
N ASP A 109 -21.31 9.47 -11.76
CA ASP A 109 -22.23 9.86 -12.83
C ASP A 109 -21.93 9.09 -14.13
N GLY A 110 -20.64 8.90 -14.42
CA GLY A 110 -20.19 8.10 -15.56
C GLY A 110 -18.68 7.89 -15.56
N PHE A 111 -18.18 7.03 -16.44
CA PHE A 111 -16.74 6.80 -16.59
C PHE A 111 -16.36 6.24 -17.96
N ARG A 112 -15.12 6.49 -18.37
CA ARG A 112 -14.51 5.94 -19.59
C ARG A 112 -13.02 5.72 -19.42
N ASP A 113 -12.42 4.93 -20.31
CA ASP A 113 -10.96 4.91 -20.42
C ASP A 113 -10.48 6.34 -20.73
N ALA A 114 -9.35 6.74 -20.14
CA ALA A 114 -8.78 8.06 -20.35
C ALA A 114 -8.38 8.25 -21.83
N PRO A 115 -8.33 9.49 -22.34
CA PRO A 115 -7.73 9.76 -23.65
C PRO A 115 -6.24 9.36 -23.63
N ALA A 116 -5.65 9.11 -24.80
CA ALA A 116 -4.26 8.70 -24.93
C ALA A 116 -3.28 9.65 -24.20
N SER A 117 -3.52 10.96 -24.28
CA SER A 117 -2.73 11.99 -23.59
C SER A 117 -2.80 11.94 -22.07
N ARG A 118 -3.81 11.28 -21.49
CA ARG A 118 -4.01 11.12 -20.04
C ARG A 118 -3.88 9.67 -19.57
N GLY A 119 -3.23 8.80 -20.35
CA GLY A 119 -2.90 7.43 -19.96
C GLY A 119 -3.67 6.34 -20.71
N GLY A 120 -4.60 6.70 -21.60
CA GLY A 120 -5.33 5.73 -22.43
C GLY A 120 -6.07 4.70 -21.58
N TRP A 121 -6.06 3.45 -22.04
CA TRP A 121 -6.63 2.31 -21.31
C TRP A 121 -5.89 1.95 -20.01
N GLY A 122 -4.80 2.64 -19.66
CA GLY A 122 -4.11 2.49 -18.38
C GLY A 122 -4.69 3.35 -17.25
N ALA A 123 -5.66 4.21 -17.55
CA ALA A 123 -6.36 5.03 -16.58
C ALA A 123 -7.84 5.15 -16.95
N THR A 124 -8.68 5.42 -15.96
CA THR A 124 -10.11 5.67 -16.14
C THR A 124 -10.42 7.10 -15.72
N VAL A 125 -11.08 7.87 -16.58
CA VAL A 125 -11.68 9.17 -16.22
C VAL A 125 -13.07 8.90 -15.66
N VAL A 126 -13.36 9.50 -14.52
CA VAL A 126 -14.60 9.32 -13.76
C VAL A 126 -15.24 10.68 -13.57
N TRP A 127 -16.51 10.81 -13.93
CA TRP A 127 -17.32 11.98 -13.60
C TRP A 127 -18.13 11.69 -12.35
N LEU A 128 -18.08 12.62 -11.40
CA LEU A 128 -18.75 12.52 -10.10
C LEU A 128 -20.03 13.36 -10.11
N LYS A 129 -21.02 12.95 -9.34
CA LYS A 129 -22.19 13.77 -9.00
C LYS A 129 -21.79 14.87 -8.01
N PRO A 130 -22.54 15.98 -7.90
CA PRO A 130 -22.26 16.95 -6.85
C PRO A 130 -22.36 16.24 -5.49
N ALA A 131 -21.62 16.69 -4.48
CA ALA A 131 -21.98 16.29 -3.13
C ALA A 131 -23.41 16.75 -2.88
N ASP A 132 -24.24 15.89 -2.29
CA ASP A 132 -25.53 16.32 -1.77
C ASP A 132 -25.26 17.52 -0.84
N GLY A 133 -26.03 18.60 -0.97
CA GLY A 133 -25.77 19.91 -0.37
C GLY A 133 -25.83 19.98 1.16
N GLY A 134 -25.26 19.01 1.86
CA GLY A 134 -25.01 19.03 3.29
C GLY A 134 -23.84 19.96 3.60
N ASP A 135 -24.19 21.20 3.88
CA ASP A 135 -23.49 22.17 4.71
C ASP A 135 -22.00 22.41 4.39
N ALA A 136 -21.79 23.17 3.31
CA ALA A 136 -20.65 24.09 3.25
C ALA A 136 -20.86 25.23 4.26
N SER A 137 -20.71 24.92 5.56
CA SER A 137 -20.70 25.90 6.65
C SER A 137 -19.95 25.32 7.85
N ALA A 138 -18.63 25.51 7.87
CA ALA A 138 -17.80 25.51 9.08
C ALA A 138 -16.53 26.33 8.81
#